data_AF-A0A8J8JW00-F1
#
_entry.id   AF-A0A8J8JW00-F1
#
_cell.length_a   1.000
_cell.length_b   1.000
_cell.length_c   1.000
_cell.angle_alpha   90.00
_cell.angle_beta   90.00
_cell.angle_gamma   90.00
#
_symmetry.space_group_name_H-M   'P 1'
#
loop_
_entity.id
_entity.type
_entity.pdbx_description
1 polymer ?
#
loop_
_entity_poly.entity_id
_entity_poly.type
_entity_poly.pdbx_seq_one_letter_code
_entity_poly.pdbx_strand_id
1 'polypeptide(L)'
;IAILDNADLSYANLSNINWGADMKNQSMGLMRASLKKANLTGADLTNANLSRAMLRFANLSHAKLQNAQLFAANLEGADLSNADLTDADLTSTKLSNANFTKANLTRTILKNTKDKVMARGLKGK
;
A
#
# COMPACT_ATOMS: atom_id res chain seq x y z
N ILE A 1 3.61 -17.61 1.54
CA ILE A 1 2.56 -16.59 1.70
C ILE A 1 2.58 -16.14 3.16
N ALA A 2 2.66 -14.84 3.44
CA ALA A 2 2.44 -14.30 4.76
C ALA A 2 0.95 -13.95 4.91
N ILE A 3 0.31 -14.45 5.97
CA ILE A 3 -1.09 -14.13 6.30
C ILE A 3 -1.09 -13.39 7.64
N LEU A 4 -1.41 -12.11 7.59
CA LEU A 4 -1.39 -11.15 8.70
C LEU A 4 -2.72 -10.39 8.74
N ASP A 5 -3.80 -11.03 8.30
CA ASP A 5 -5.14 -10.45 8.30
C ASP A 5 -5.56 -10.09 9.73
N ASN A 6 -6.08 -8.87 9.92
CA ASN A 6 -6.45 -8.32 11.23
C ASN A 6 -5.30 -8.24 12.25
N ALA A 7 -4.05 -8.45 11.84
CA ALA A 7 -2.91 -8.35 12.74
C ALA A 7 -2.74 -6.90 13.21
N ASP A 8 -2.32 -6.73 14.46
CA ASP A 8 -1.81 -5.45 14.96
C ASP A 8 -0.31 -5.37 14.72
N LEU A 9 0.06 -4.48 13.80
CA LEU A 9 1.41 -4.16 13.39
C LEU A 9 1.63 -2.64 13.52
N SER A 10 0.85 -1.97 14.37
CA SER A 10 1.00 -0.54 14.60
C SER A 10 2.41 -0.22 15.10
N TYR A 11 3.00 0.82 14.54
CA TYR A 11 4.37 1.27 14.81
C TYR A 11 5.46 0.19 14.60
N ALA A 12 5.13 -0.94 13.97
CA ALA A 12 6.10 -1.98 13.72
C ALA A 12 7.18 -1.49 12.74
N ASN A 13 8.42 -1.90 12.98
CA ASN A 13 9.48 -1.74 11.99
C ASN A 13 9.38 -2.87 10.97
N LEU A 14 8.86 -2.54 9.81
CA LEU A 14 8.72 -3.40 8.64
C LEU A 14 9.49 -2.78 7.45
N SER A 15 10.53 -2.00 7.73
CA SER A 15 11.35 -1.42 6.67
C SER A 15 12.06 -2.53 5.89
N ASN A 16 12.20 -2.35 4.58
CA ASN A 16 12.89 -3.27 3.66
C ASN A 16 12.30 -4.69 3.60
N ILE A 17 11.11 -4.96 4.17
CA ILE A 17 10.49 -6.28 4.02
C ILE A 17 10.26 -6.60 2.55
N ASN A 18 10.37 -7.88 2.21
CA ASN A 18 10.24 -8.35 0.83
C ASN A 18 9.07 -9.32 0.68
N TRP A 19 7.85 -8.86 0.97
CA TRP A 19 6.64 -9.68 0.83
C TRP A 19 6.11 -9.77 -0.59
N GLY A 20 6.55 -8.89 -1.50
CA GLY A 20 6.30 -8.93 -2.93
C GLY A 20 7.44 -9.54 -3.77
N ALA A 21 8.38 -10.25 -3.14
CA ALA A 21 9.51 -10.86 -3.84
C ALA A 21 9.07 -11.79 -4.98
N ASP A 22 9.83 -11.78 -6.08
CA ASP A 22 9.71 -12.75 -7.19
C ASP A 22 8.36 -12.73 -7.94
N MET A 23 7.73 -11.55 -8.06
CA MET A 23 6.44 -11.42 -8.78
C MET A 23 6.60 -11.23 -10.29
N LYS A 24 7.81 -10.93 -10.79
CA LYS A 24 8.04 -10.59 -12.21
C LYS A 24 7.66 -11.72 -13.17
N ASN A 25 7.87 -12.97 -12.75
CA ASN A 25 7.62 -14.17 -13.57
C ASN A 25 6.38 -14.98 -13.11
N GLN A 26 5.55 -14.41 -12.22
CA GLN A 26 4.38 -15.09 -11.67
C GLN A 26 3.10 -14.53 -12.29
N SER A 27 2.09 -15.39 -12.45
CA SER A 27 0.77 -14.98 -12.95
C SER A 27 0.18 -13.86 -12.08
N MET A 28 -0.55 -12.92 -12.69
CA MET A 28 -1.11 -11.74 -12.00
C MET A 28 -2.12 -12.08 -10.89
N GLY A 29 -2.59 -13.33 -10.81
CA GLY A 29 -3.46 -13.81 -9.73
C GLY A 29 -2.72 -14.20 -8.45
N LEU A 30 -1.40 -14.39 -8.50
CA LEU A 30 -0.63 -14.78 -7.33
C LEU A 30 -0.40 -13.60 -6.38
N MET A 31 -0.77 -13.77 -5.12
CA MET A 31 -0.56 -12.81 -4.04
C MET A 31 0.24 -13.47 -2.93
N ARG A 32 1.26 -12.77 -2.38
CA ARG A 32 2.20 -13.34 -1.40
C ARG A 32 1.99 -12.87 0.02
N ALA A 33 1.36 -11.70 0.21
CA ALA A 33 1.05 -11.14 1.51
C ALA A 33 -0.44 -10.80 1.57
N SER A 34 -1.08 -11.24 2.65
CA SER A 34 -2.42 -10.82 3.01
C SER A 34 -2.37 -10.06 4.32
N LEU A 35 -2.77 -8.79 4.28
CA LEU A 35 -2.84 -7.84 5.39
C LEU A 35 -4.23 -7.19 5.43
N LYS A 36 -5.27 -7.94 5.05
CA LYS A 36 -6.63 -7.39 5.01
C LYS A 36 -7.00 -6.96 6.44
N LYS A 37 -7.52 -5.74 6.58
CA LYS A 37 -7.91 -5.17 7.88
C LYS A 37 -6.78 -5.11 8.92
N ALA A 38 -5.52 -5.27 8.52
CA ALA A 38 -4.40 -5.14 9.46
C ALA A 38 -4.29 -3.69 9.96
N ASN A 39 -3.91 -3.53 11.22
CA ASN A 39 -3.54 -2.23 11.76
C ASN A 39 -2.04 -2.01 11.52
N LEU A 40 -1.71 -1.11 10.60
CA LEU A 40 -0.36 -0.66 10.25
C LEU A 40 -0.18 0.83 10.58
N THR A 41 -0.98 1.35 11.52
CA THR A 41 -0.92 2.76 11.92
C THR A 41 0.50 3.11 12.36
N GLY A 42 1.10 4.12 11.73
CA GLY A 42 2.45 4.58 12.07
C GLY A 42 3.57 3.58 11.78
N ALA A 43 3.29 2.45 11.12
CA ALA A 43 4.31 1.45 10.80
C ALA A 43 5.39 2.02 9.87
N ASP A 44 6.62 1.56 10.06
CA ASP A 44 7.71 1.84 9.16
C ASP A 44 7.74 0.80 8.04
N LEU A 45 7.36 1.19 6.83
CA LEU A 45 7.37 0.39 5.61
C LEU A 45 8.30 1.02 4.56
N THR A 46 9.28 1.82 4.99
CA THR A 46 10.26 2.43 4.08
C THR A 46 10.99 1.34 3.29
N ASN A 47 11.08 1.51 1.97
CA ASN A 47 11.64 0.55 1.01
C ASN A 47 10.96 -0.84 1.00
N ALA A 48 9.79 -1.00 1.63
CA ALA A 48 9.10 -2.29 1.65
C ALA A 48 8.63 -2.68 0.24
N ASN A 49 8.85 -3.94 -0.13
CA ASN A 49 8.23 -4.53 -1.31
C ASN A 49 6.92 -5.22 -0.91
N LEU A 50 5.82 -4.56 -1.22
CA LEU A 50 4.42 -4.99 -1.02
C LEU A 50 3.73 -5.27 -2.37
N SER A 51 4.50 -5.53 -3.43
CA SER A 51 3.96 -5.81 -4.76
C SER A 51 2.93 -6.94 -4.71
N ARG A 52 1.74 -6.70 -5.26
CA ARG A 52 0.58 -7.61 -5.26
C ARG A 52 0.08 -8.03 -3.87
N ALA A 53 0.35 -7.26 -2.81
CA ALA A 53 -0.22 -7.51 -1.49
C ALA A 53 -1.75 -7.23 -1.44
N MET A 54 -2.47 -8.00 -0.63
CA MET A 54 -3.86 -7.68 -0.25
C MET A 54 -3.86 -6.78 0.98
N LEU A 55 -4.15 -5.49 0.80
CA LEU A 55 -4.22 -4.48 1.86
C LEU A 55 -5.65 -3.91 2.01
N ARG A 56 -6.66 -4.67 1.57
CA ARG A 56 -8.06 -4.22 1.61
C ARG A 56 -8.45 -3.86 3.04
N PHE A 57 -8.99 -2.66 3.22
CA PHE A 57 -9.42 -2.13 4.52
C PHE A 57 -8.31 -2.07 5.59
N ALA A 58 -7.03 -2.14 5.22
CA ALA A 58 -5.93 -1.97 6.15
C ALA A 58 -5.86 -0.50 6.63
N ASN A 59 -5.50 -0.30 7.89
CA ASN A 59 -5.22 1.03 8.41
C ASN A 59 -3.71 1.30 8.29
N LEU A 60 -3.31 2.10 7.30
CA LEU A 60 -1.96 2.59 7.05
C LEU A 60 -1.83 4.08 7.43
N SER A 61 -2.73 4.61 8.27
CA SER A 61 -2.67 6.01 8.66
C SER A 61 -1.34 6.32 9.33
N HIS A 62 -0.74 7.46 9.00
CA HIS A 62 0.58 7.88 9.49
C HIS A 62 1.76 6.92 9.14
N ALA A 63 1.57 5.90 8.31
CA ALA A 63 2.64 4.98 7.94
C ALA A 63 3.73 5.67 7.09
N LYS A 64 4.97 5.20 7.24
CA LYS A 64 6.11 5.60 6.42
C LYS A 64 6.24 4.63 5.25
N LEU A 65 5.97 5.08 4.04
CA LEU A 65 5.98 4.27 2.81
C LEU A 65 6.97 4.82 1.78
N GLN A 66 8.00 5.56 2.22
CA GLN A 66 8.95 6.16 1.30
C GLN A 66 9.66 5.06 0.50
N ASN A 67 9.73 5.24 -0.81
CA ASN A 67 10.26 4.25 -1.77
C ASN A 67 9.59 2.86 -1.71
N ALA A 68 8.41 2.72 -1.09
CA ALA A 68 7.73 1.42 -1.04
C ALA A 68 7.24 1.00 -2.43
N GLN A 69 7.34 -0.30 -2.73
CA GLN A 69 6.84 -0.88 -3.97
C GLN A 69 5.47 -1.51 -3.73
N LEU A 70 4.42 -0.91 -4.27
CA LEU A 70 3.03 -1.36 -4.14
C LEU A 70 2.47 -1.82 -5.49
N PHE A 71 3.31 -2.19 -6.46
CA PHE A 71 2.90 -2.59 -7.80
C PHE A 71 1.75 -3.61 -7.76
N ALA A 72 0.63 -3.26 -8.38
CA ALA A 72 -0.58 -4.08 -8.45
C ALA A 72 -1.15 -4.55 -7.09
N ALA A 73 -0.83 -3.86 -5.99
CA ALA A 73 -1.44 -4.11 -4.69
C ALA A 73 -2.94 -3.74 -4.69
N ASN A 74 -3.71 -4.42 -3.84
CA ASN A 74 -5.11 -4.08 -3.62
C ASN A 74 -5.26 -3.25 -2.35
N LEU A 75 -5.48 -1.94 -2.50
CA LEU A 75 -5.66 -0.95 -1.43
C LEU A 75 -7.12 -0.52 -1.29
N GLU A 76 -8.07 -1.30 -1.81
CA GLU A 76 -9.50 -0.99 -1.71
C GLU A 76 -9.91 -0.75 -0.26
N GLY A 77 -10.47 0.43 0.01
CA GLY A 77 -10.90 0.86 1.34
C GLY A 77 -9.79 1.04 2.37
N ALA A 78 -8.51 0.99 1.98
CA ALA A 78 -7.40 1.22 2.91
C ALA A 78 -7.34 2.70 3.34
N ASP A 79 -6.97 2.93 4.60
CA ASP A 79 -6.74 4.28 5.11
C ASP A 79 -5.24 4.61 5.05
N LEU A 80 -4.82 5.47 4.13
CA LEU A 80 -3.46 6.02 4.01
C LEU A 80 -3.41 7.49 4.45
N SER A 81 -4.36 7.94 5.28
CA SER A 81 -4.38 9.33 5.72
C SER A 81 -3.11 9.70 6.49
N ASN A 82 -2.55 10.87 6.17
CA ASN A 82 -1.28 11.36 6.74
C ASN A 82 -0.06 10.44 6.49
N ALA A 83 -0.15 9.43 5.63
CA ALA A 83 0.98 8.58 5.29
C ALA A 83 2.01 9.33 4.42
N ASP A 84 3.27 8.93 4.50
CA ASP A 84 4.32 9.45 3.63
C ASP A 84 4.65 8.45 2.52
N LEU A 85 4.18 8.73 1.30
CA LEU A 85 4.36 7.91 0.10
C LEU A 85 5.42 8.51 -0.84
N THR A 86 6.33 9.34 -0.32
CA THR A 86 7.38 9.96 -1.13
C THR A 86 8.15 8.89 -1.91
N ASP A 87 8.24 9.04 -3.23
CA ASP A 87 8.91 8.08 -4.13
C ASP A 87 8.30 6.66 -4.17
N ALA A 88 7.11 6.43 -3.60
CA ALA A 88 6.44 5.14 -3.65
C ALA A 88 5.89 4.82 -5.06
N ASP A 89 5.90 3.53 -5.43
CA ASP A 89 5.33 3.05 -6.69
C ASP A 89 3.97 2.37 -6.48
N LEU A 90 2.89 3.07 -6.85
CA LEU A 90 1.51 2.59 -6.82
C LEU A 90 1.02 2.16 -8.22
N THR A 91 1.93 1.85 -9.13
CA THR A 91 1.54 1.43 -10.48
C THR A 91 0.58 0.25 -10.44
N SER A 92 -0.52 0.34 -11.18
CA SER A 92 -1.56 -0.69 -11.31
C SER A 92 -2.30 -1.07 -10.02
N THR A 93 -2.22 -0.27 -8.94
CA THR A 93 -2.98 -0.55 -7.70
C THR A 93 -4.49 -0.37 -7.89
N LYS A 94 -5.28 -1.07 -7.07
CA LYS A 94 -6.72 -0.80 -6.92
C LYS A 94 -6.96 0.14 -5.75
N LEU A 95 -7.61 1.27 -5.99
CA LEU A 95 -7.74 2.38 -5.02
C LEU A 95 -9.19 2.71 -4.63
N SER A 96 -10.16 1.88 -5.00
CA SER A 96 -11.58 2.15 -4.76
C SER A 96 -11.81 2.41 -3.25
N ASN A 97 -12.38 3.56 -2.92
CA ASN A 97 -12.63 4.01 -1.54
C ASN A 97 -11.39 4.17 -0.63
N ALA A 98 -10.17 4.12 -1.17
CA ALA A 98 -8.96 4.39 -0.40
C ALA A 98 -8.90 5.86 0.04
N ASN A 99 -8.32 6.11 1.21
CA ASN A 99 -8.20 7.45 1.78
C ASN A 99 -6.75 7.94 1.78
N PHE A 100 -6.42 8.93 0.94
CA PHE A 100 -5.11 9.60 0.89
C PHE A 100 -5.16 11.01 1.47
N THR A 101 -6.15 11.33 2.31
CA THR A 101 -6.29 12.67 2.90
C THR A 101 -5.01 13.04 3.67
N LYS A 102 -4.41 14.18 3.31
CA LYS A 102 -3.13 14.68 3.86
C LYS A 102 -1.92 13.77 3.65
N ALA A 103 -2.00 12.76 2.79
CA ALA A 103 -0.84 11.94 2.46
C ALA A 103 0.19 12.77 1.67
N ASN A 104 1.48 12.56 1.96
CA ASN A 104 2.55 13.13 1.15
C ASN A 104 2.77 12.25 -0.08
N LEU A 105 2.45 12.79 -1.26
CA LEU A 105 2.50 12.07 -2.55
C LEU A 105 3.65 12.59 -3.45
N THR A 106 4.67 13.19 -2.85
CA THR A 106 5.79 13.76 -3.60
C THR A 106 6.49 12.67 -4.40
N ARG A 107 6.52 12.82 -5.74
CA ARG A 107 7.13 11.83 -6.67
C ARG A 107 6.52 10.43 -6.61
N THR A 108 5.35 10.26 -6.00
CA THR A 108 4.61 8.98 -6.03
C THR A 108 4.17 8.65 -7.46
N ILE A 109 4.37 7.40 -7.89
CA ILE A 109 3.98 6.94 -9.22
C ILE A 109 2.55 6.38 -9.16
N LEU A 110 1.62 7.00 -9.88
CA LEU A 110 0.20 6.62 -9.94
C LEU A 110 -0.24 6.13 -11.34
N LYS A 111 0.66 5.47 -12.07
CA LYS A 111 0.36 5.00 -13.44
C LYS A 111 -0.61 3.81 -13.40
N ASN A 112 -1.60 3.79 -14.29
CA ASN A 112 -2.56 2.68 -14.45
C ASN A 112 -3.32 2.29 -13.18
N THR A 113 -3.42 3.17 -12.18
CA THR A 113 -4.21 2.91 -10.97
C THR A 113 -5.69 2.80 -11.32
N LYS A 114 -6.37 1.81 -10.75
CA LYS A 114 -7.81 1.60 -10.92
C LYS A 114 -8.60 2.36 -9.84
N ASP A 115 -9.76 2.88 -10.23
CA ASP A 115 -10.71 3.58 -9.35
C ASP A 115 -10.14 4.80 -8.63
N LYS A 116 -9.11 5.44 -9.23
CA LYS A 116 -8.46 6.64 -8.69
C LYS A 116 -9.47 7.76 -8.39
N VAL A 117 -10.53 7.89 -9.20
CA VAL A 117 -11.59 8.89 -9.01
C VAL A 117 -12.45 8.67 -7.76
N MET A 118 -12.48 7.43 -7.23
CA MET A 118 -13.20 7.07 -6.01
C MET A 118 -12.33 7.23 -4.76
N ALA A 119 -11.03 7.40 -4.92
CA ALA A 119 -10.11 7.59 -3.80
C ALA A 119 -10.19 9.04 -3.27
N ARG A 120 -10.28 9.18 -1.95
CA ARG A 120 -10.25 10.49 -1.28
C ARG A 120 -8.83 11.01 -1.23
N GLY A 121 -8.62 12.33 -1.34
CA GLY A 121 -7.30 12.95 -1.25
C GLY A 121 -6.43 12.88 -2.52
N LEU A 122 -6.87 12.19 -3.58
CA LEU A 122 -6.15 12.13 -4.87
C LEU A 122 -6.68 13.08 -5.95
N LYS A 123 -7.73 13.86 -5.67
CA LYS A 123 -8.27 14.84 -6.63
C LYS A 123 -7.19 15.89 -6.94
N GLY A 124 -6.87 16.07 -8.23
CA GLY A 124 -5.88 17.06 -8.68
C GLY A 124 -4.41 16.63 -8.54
N LYS A 125 -4.14 15.34 -8.32
CA LYS A 125 -2.80 14.74 -8.30
C LYS A 125 -2.59 13.79 -9.46
#